data_AF-A0A2D7S270-F1
#
_entry.id   AF-A0A2D7S270-F1
#
_cell.length_a   1.000
_cell.length_b   1.000
_cell.length_c   1.000
_cell.angle_alpha   90.00
_cell.angle_beta   90.00
_cell.angle_gamma   90.00
#
_symmetry.space_group_name_H-M   'P 1'
#
loop_
_entity.id
_entity.type
_entity.pdbx_description
1 polymer ?
#
loop_
_entity_poly.entity_id
_entity_poly.type
_entity_poly.pdbx_seq_one_letter_code
_entity_poly.pdbx_strand_id
1 'polypeptide(L)'
;VKLFNNSNIERIGFITNEDLKSLNINNERVLVYIPHSYNFSGNLFVVEKKYITPINAPSSEIMKLIVSGGVADFNNPSEKK
;
A
#
# COMPACT_ATOMS: atom_id res chain seq x y z
N VAL A 1 -1.44 1.30 -5.23
CA VAL A 1 -0.23 1.49 -6.06
C VAL A 1 -0.47 0.91 -7.43
N LYS A 2 -0.46 1.76 -8.46
CA LYS A 2 -0.63 1.32 -9.86
C LYS A 2 0.59 0.54 -10.35
N LEU A 3 0.37 -0.62 -10.99
CA LEU A 3 1.47 -1.49 -11.46
C LEU A 3 1.97 -1.14 -12.86
N PHE A 4 1.07 -0.79 -13.77
CA PHE A 4 1.39 -0.49 -15.17
C PHE A 4 0.55 0.70 -15.65
N ASN A 5 1.12 1.59 -16.46
CA ASN A 5 0.45 2.82 -16.91
C ASN A 5 -0.86 2.55 -17.66
N ASN A 6 -0.88 1.50 -18.46
CA ASN A 6 -2.03 1.05 -19.27
C ASN A 6 -2.91 0.00 -18.57
N SER A 7 -2.83 -0.09 -17.25
CA SER A 7 -3.61 -1.05 -16.45
C SER A 7 -4.47 -0.35 -15.41
N ASN A 8 -5.57 -1.00 -15.05
CA ASN A 8 -6.42 -0.64 -13.92
C ASN A 8 -6.12 -1.50 -12.68
N ILE A 9 -5.01 -2.26 -12.70
CA ILE A 9 -4.59 -3.12 -11.60
C ILE A 9 -3.74 -2.31 -10.62
N GLU A 10 -4.11 -2.38 -9.35
CA GLU A 10 -3.38 -1.78 -8.25
C GLU A 10 -3.07 -2.82 -7.16
N ARG A 11 -1.99 -2.58 -6.41
CA ARG A 11 -1.68 -3.30 -5.18
C ARG A 11 -1.81 -2.40 -3.96
N ILE A 12 -2.26 -2.99 -2.85
CA ILE A 12 -2.34 -2.33 -1.55
C ILE A 12 -1.02 -2.56 -0.82
N GLY A 13 -0.54 -1.52 -0.14
CA GLY A 13 0.70 -1.56 0.62
C GLY A 13 0.79 -0.38 1.57
N PHE A 14 1.93 -0.28 2.24
CA PHE A 14 2.20 0.73 3.25
C PHE A 14 3.36 1.60 2.79
N ILE A 15 3.19 2.92 2.86
CA ILE A 15 4.32 3.83 2.72
C ILE A 15 5.18 3.65 3.98
N THR A 16 6.41 3.18 3.80
CA THR A 16 7.34 2.91 4.92
C THR A 16 8.39 4.00 5.06
N ASN A 17 8.65 4.77 4.00
CA ASN A 17 9.51 5.95 4.06
C ASN A 17 9.12 6.97 2.98
N GLU A 18 8.90 8.22 3.39
CA GLU A 18 8.55 9.34 2.53
C GLU A 18 9.75 10.19 2.08
N ASP A 19 10.88 10.13 2.79
CA ASP A 19 12.11 10.85 2.47
C ASP A 19 13.23 9.87 2.14
N LEU A 20 13.60 9.83 0.86
CA LEU A 20 14.61 8.92 0.32
C LEU A 20 15.94 9.63 0.01
N LYS A 21 16.19 10.83 0.56
CA LYS A 21 17.44 11.57 0.34
C LYS A 21 18.68 10.76 0.69
N SER A 22 18.65 9.97 1.77
CA SER A 22 19.78 9.12 2.17
C SER A 22 20.14 8.04 1.14
N LEU A 23 19.22 7.72 0.23
CA LEU A 23 19.41 6.79 -0.88
C LEU A 23 19.71 7.52 -2.20
N ASN A 24 19.91 8.85 -2.18
CA ASN A 24 20.06 9.71 -3.35
C ASN A 24 18.87 9.64 -4.32
N ILE A 25 17.66 9.42 -3.80
CA ILE A 25 16.42 9.41 -4.58
C ILE A 25 15.65 10.71 -4.32
N ASN A 26 15.04 11.27 -5.37
CA ASN A 26 14.28 12.51 -5.27
C ASN A 26 13.02 12.37 -4.38
N ASN A 27 12.50 13.52 -3.96
CA ASN A 27 11.34 13.66 -3.08
C ASN A 27 9.98 13.32 -3.75
N GLU A 28 9.96 13.04 -5.05
CA GLU A 28 8.75 12.64 -5.79
C GLU A 28 8.48 11.14 -5.69
N ARG A 29 9.37 10.39 -5.03
CA ARG A 29 9.27 8.95 -4.85
C ARG A 29 9.29 8.58 -3.38
N VAL A 30 8.63 7.47 -3.05
CA VAL A 30 8.53 6.93 -1.69
C VAL A 30 8.79 5.42 -1.70
N LEU A 31 9.17 4.87 -0.54
CA LEU A 31 9.22 3.43 -0.36
C LEU A 31 7.84 2.91 0.04
N VAL A 32 7.38 1.90 -0.67
CA VAL A 32 6.11 1.21 -0.39
C VAL A 32 6.39 -0.28 -0.18
N TYR A 33 6.03 -0.78 0.99
CA TYR A 33 6.01 -2.21 1.28
C TYR A 33 4.67 -2.81 0.86
N ILE A 34 4.71 -3.85 0.04
CA ILE A 34 3.54 -4.58 -0.47
C ILE A 34 3.59 -6.02 0.08
N PRO A 35 2.80 -6.33 1.12
CA PRO A 35 2.78 -7.67 1.70
C PRO A 35 2.14 -8.68 0.76
N HIS A 36 2.52 -9.95 0.89
CA HIS A 36 1.87 -11.09 0.26
C HIS A 36 0.73 -11.60 1.14
N SER A 37 -0.38 -11.99 0.51
CA SER A 37 -1.48 -12.66 1.22
C SER A 37 -1.05 -14.04 1.72
N TYR A 38 -1.61 -14.47 2.85
CA TYR A 38 -1.31 -15.73 3.53
C TYR A 38 0.18 -15.95 3.85
N ASN A 39 0.98 -14.87 3.95
CA ASN A 39 2.40 -14.95 4.29
C ASN A 39 2.86 -13.71 5.06
N PHE A 40 3.92 -13.85 5.83
CA PHE A 40 4.67 -12.74 6.44
C PHE A 40 5.89 -12.38 5.57
N SER A 41 5.63 -12.08 4.31
CA SER A 41 6.64 -11.60 3.36
C SER A 41 6.02 -10.58 2.42
N GLY A 42 6.84 -9.94 1.58
CA GLY A 42 6.36 -8.95 0.64
C GLY A 42 7.46 -8.41 -0.25
N ASN A 43 7.13 -7.37 -0.99
CA ASN A 43 8.08 -6.65 -1.81
C ASN A 43 8.20 -5.20 -1.34
N LEU A 44 9.39 -4.64 -1.45
CA LEU A 44 9.64 -3.23 -1.20
C LEU A 44 9.88 -2.55 -2.56
N PHE A 45 9.11 -1.50 -2.85
CA PHE A 45 9.20 -0.78 -4.12
C PHE A 45 9.48 0.69 -3.90
N VAL A 46 10.26 1.30 -4.81
CA VAL A 46 10.38 2.75 -4.93
C VAL A 46 9.35 3.25 -5.94
N VAL A 47 8.34 3.97 -5.48
CA VAL A 47 7.15 4.33 -6.26
C VAL A 47 7.05 5.85 -6.39
N GLU A 48 6.77 6.37 -7.58
CA GLU A 48 6.41 7.79 -7.74
C GLU A 48 5.08 8.09 -7.05
N LYS A 49 5.01 9.21 -6.32
CA LYS A 49 3.82 9.62 -5.55
C LYS A 49 2.56 9.68 -6.40
N LYS A 50 2.66 10.04 -7.69
CA LYS A 50 1.53 10.10 -8.64
C LYS A 50 0.84 8.75 -8.92
N TYR A 51 1.48 7.62 -8.60
CA TYR A 51 0.91 6.27 -8.75
C TYR A 51 0.32 5.71 -7.45
N ILE A 52 0.21 6.56 -6.43
CA ILE A 52 -0.29 6.20 -5.10
C ILE A 52 -1.63 6.89 -4.88
N THR A 53 -2.64 6.08 -4.59
CA THR A 53 -3.94 6.53 -4.10
C THR A 53 -3.99 6.26 -2.59
N PRO A 54 -4.08 7.29 -1.73
CA PRO A 54 -4.17 7.11 -0.28
C PRO A 54 -5.44 6.36 0.11
N ILE A 55 -5.33 5.50 1.12
CA ILE A 55 -6.48 4.81 1.71
C ILE A 55 -6.69 5.37 3.12
N ASN A 56 -7.89 5.90 3.38
CA ASN A 56 -8.26 6.41 4.70
C ASN A 56 -8.85 5.30 5.57
N ALA A 57 -7.98 4.46 6.13
CA ALA A 57 -8.36 3.39 7.03
C ALA A 57 -7.23 3.07 8.02
N PRO A 58 -7.53 2.46 9.19
CA PRO A 58 -6.50 2.02 10.11
C PRO A 58 -5.57 0.99 9.45
N SER A 59 -4.25 1.14 9.64
CA SER A 59 -3.26 0.22 9.09
C SER A 59 -3.47 -1.24 9.51
N SER A 60 -4.02 -1.46 10.71
CA SER A 60 -4.38 -2.78 11.22
C SER A 60 -5.47 -3.46 10.39
N GLU A 61 -6.50 -2.72 9.97
CA GLU A 61 -7.58 -3.24 9.11
C GLU A 61 -7.07 -3.54 7.71
N ILE A 62 -6.22 -2.67 7.17
CA ILE A 62 -5.55 -2.91 5.88
C ILE A 62 -4.64 -4.13 5.93
N MET A 63 -3.88 -4.31 7.01
CA MET A 63 -3.04 -5.49 7.20
C MET A 63 -3.87 -6.77 7.30
N LYS A 64 -4.97 -6.75 8.06
CA LYS A 64 -5.93 -7.87 8.16
C LYS A 64 -6.49 -8.24 6.78
N LEU A 65 -6.90 -7.23 6.00
CA LEU A 65 -7.38 -7.42 4.64
C LEU A 65 -6.31 -8.08 3.74
N ILE A 66 -5.09 -7.56 3.74
CA ILE A 66 -4.00 -8.10 2.90
C ILE A 66 -3.64 -9.53 3.28
N VAL A 67 -3.40 -9.79 4.58
CA VAL A 67 -2.96 -11.10 5.07
C VAL A 67 -4.04 -12.17 4.84
N SER A 68 -5.32 -11.81 4.97
CA SER A 68 -6.44 -12.71 4.67
C SER A 68 -6.74 -12.89 3.18
N GLY A 69 -5.98 -12.24 2.28
CA GLY A 69 -6.27 -12.28 0.84
C GLY A 69 -7.57 -11.60 0.46
N GLY A 70 -8.07 -10.68 1.29
CA GLY A 70 -9.33 -9.97 1.09
C GLY A 70 -10.57 -10.67 1.65
N VAL A 71 -10.42 -11.82 2.31
CA VAL A 71 -11.56 -12.61 2.82
C VAL A 71 -12.07 -12.08 4.17
N ALA A 72 -11.20 -11.45 4.97
CA ALA A 72 -11.63 -10.92 6.25
C ALA A 72 -12.54 -9.68 6.09
N ASP A 73 -13.60 -9.62 6.88
CA ASP A 73 -14.48 -8.45 6.94
C ASP A 73 -13.68 -7.18 7.22
N PHE A 74 -13.86 -6.20 6.34
CA PHE A 74 -13.32 -4.86 6.45
C PHE A 74 -14.45 -3.91 6.82
N ASN A 75 -14.49 -3.48 8.07
CA ASN A 75 -15.49 -2.52 8.53
C ASN A 75 -14.98 -1.11 8.26
N ASN A 76 -15.51 -0.47 7.22
CA ASN A 76 -15.18 0.91 6.92
C ASN A 76 -15.77 1.81 8.03
N PRO A 77 -15.00 2.69 8.69
CA PRO A 77 -15.52 3.51 9.80
C PRO A 77 -16.71 4.41 9.41
N SER A 78 -16.90 4.67 8.12
CA SER A 78 -18.00 5.44 7.54
C SER A 78 -19.32 4.69 7.44
N GLU A 79 -19.38 3.37 7.72
CA GLU A 79 -20.60 2.56 7.73
C GLU A 79 -21.16 2.30 9.14
N LYS A 80 -20.82 3.14 10.13
CA LYS A 80 -21.62 3.21 11.35
C LYS A 80 -22.96 3.90 11.04
N LYS A 81 -24.01 3.09 10.87
CA LYS A 81 -25.41 3.52 11.01
C LYS A 81 -25.65 4.22 12.34
#